data_AF-E3LRN5-F1
#
_entry.id   AF-E3LRN5-F1
#
_cell.length_a   1.000
_cell.length_b   1.000
_cell.length_c   1.000
_cell.angle_alpha   90.00
_cell.angle_beta   90.00
_cell.angle_gamma   90.00
#
_symmetry.space_group_name_H-M   'P 1'
#
loop_
_entity.id
_entity.type
_entity.pdbx_description
1 polymer ?
#
loop_
_entity_poly.entity_id
_entity_poly.type
_entity_poly.pdbx_seq_one_letter_code
_entity_poly.pdbx_strand_id
1 'polypeptide(L)'
;MKFLRFPWLVQDYIQKFMEPTELLFLSFCSLRCRNLVSQMHHTPTYSVFGLEEPGKMSYALVKDLKRNDTTMLTWTWKSQIGGRVREERSWLKSKDIDFPCKIIFEPDSTALLWCPSENQLSRKRFATALHSHMCEVFRVEPEMQFKLFLDYMDELPYTNTVRDVALFDTSVNSNVVDEFLERFQVTRVLFSKTMRANNPLKNSNRLNNLNNLFFCSAPWLNGSKLLRWNFENLVVYDTGLMEHDLINFVNVWLNGNNTKLQTFIQLGIARLNNVAVVDHFELEPWNSEVDQLEYKLPVRDYCEYLLAELNETTMERTGVLVRQSDGLRAVLRASIRFFHFHVNENMVCTFVMCKPTPKALRKG
;
A
#
# COMPACT_ATOMS: atom_id res chain seq x y z
N MET A 1 10.50 -14.43 37.35
CA MET A 1 11.13 -15.01 36.14
C MET A 1 12.64 -15.05 36.31
N LYS A 2 13.31 -16.21 36.15
CA LYS A 2 14.77 -16.35 36.40
C LYS A 2 15.63 -15.54 35.41
N PHE A 3 15.14 -15.36 34.18
CA PHE A 3 15.78 -14.57 33.12
C PHE A 3 16.20 -13.16 33.57
N LEU A 4 15.34 -12.45 34.32
CA LEU A 4 15.62 -11.09 34.81
C LEU A 4 16.71 -11.00 35.89
N ARG A 5 17.21 -12.14 36.37
CA ARG A 5 18.31 -12.22 37.35
C ARG A 5 19.68 -12.26 36.68
N PHE A 6 19.76 -12.54 35.39
CA PHE A 6 21.04 -12.52 34.68
C PHE A 6 21.61 -11.09 34.57
N PRO A 7 22.93 -10.93 34.44
CA PRO A 7 23.53 -9.63 34.09
C PRO A 7 22.98 -9.10 32.75
N TRP A 8 22.96 -7.78 32.58
CA TRP A 8 22.40 -7.12 31.40
C TRP A 8 22.96 -7.68 30.08
N LEU A 9 24.27 -7.90 30.00
CA LEU A 9 24.90 -8.44 28.79
C LEU A 9 24.36 -9.82 28.40
N VAL A 10 24.11 -10.69 29.39
CA VAL A 10 23.54 -12.02 29.15
C VAL A 10 22.08 -11.90 28.69
N GLN A 11 21.32 -10.96 29.28
CA GLN A 11 19.94 -10.68 28.86
C GLN A 11 19.90 -10.16 27.41
N ASP A 12 20.79 -9.25 27.04
CA ASP A 12 20.92 -8.72 25.68
C ASP A 12 21.27 -9.82 24.67
N TYR A 13 22.26 -10.66 24.98
CA TYR A 13 22.65 -11.78 24.12
C TYR A 13 21.50 -12.77 23.92
N ILE A 14 20.79 -13.17 24.98
CA ILE A 14 19.67 -14.11 24.86
C ILE A 14 18.58 -13.53 23.97
N GLN A 15 18.21 -12.26 24.15
CA GLN A 15 17.14 -11.67 23.35
C GLN A 15 17.48 -11.55 21.87
N LYS A 16 18.76 -11.43 21.50
CA LYS A 16 19.20 -11.45 20.10
C LYS A 16 18.96 -12.79 19.39
N PHE A 17 18.79 -13.87 20.16
CA PHE A 17 18.46 -15.20 19.65
C PHE A 17 16.97 -15.54 19.78
N MET A 18 16.15 -14.63 20.34
CA MET A 18 14.71 -14.83 20.45
C MET A 18 14.00 -14.37 19.18
N GLU A 19 12.97 -15.12 18.80
CA GLU A 19 12.07 -14.72 17.72
C GLU A 19 11.20 -13.51 18.16
N PRO A 20 10.74 -12.66 17.23
CA PRO A 20 9.87 -11.52 17.55
C PRO A 20 8.66 -11.92 18.40
N THR A 21 8.07 -13.09 18.12
CA THR A 21 6.91 -13.61 18.86
C THR A 21 7.26 -13.95 20.32
N GLU A 22 8.45 -14.47 20.58
CA GLU A 22 8.93 -14.76 21.94
C GLU A 22 9.18 -13.47 22.71
N LEU A 23 9.80 -12.47 22.06
CA LEU A 23 10.01 -11.14 22.61
C LEU A 23 8.67 -10.45 22.94
N LEU A 24 7.65 -10.64 22.11
CA LEU A 24 6.30 -10.14 22.37
C LEU A 24 5.73 -10.74 23.65
N PHE A 25 5.74 -12.06 23.82
CA PHE A 25 5.22 -12.67 25.05
C PHE A 25 6.05 -12.36 26.28
N LEU A 26 7.38 -12.25 26.13
CA LEU A 26 8.26 -11.77 27.18
C LEU A 26 7.83 -10.38 27.66
N SER A 27 7.49 -9.47 26.74
CA SER A 27 7.04 -8.11 27.07
C SER A 27 5.73 -8.06 27.86
N PHE A 28 4.88 -9.09 27.79
CA PHE A 28 3.65 -9.21 28.58
C PHE A 28 3.87 -9.76 29.99
N CYS A 29 5.04 -10.33 30.30
CA CYS A 29 5.28 -10.98 31.60
C CYS A 29 5.42 -9.98 32.77
N SER A 30 5.98 -8.80 32.53
CA SER A 30 6.08 -7.73 33.54
C SER A 30 6.51 -6.40 32.90
N LEU A 31 6.31 -5.28 33.61
CA LEU A 31 6.84 -3.98 33.18
C LEU A 31 8.37 -4.00 32.98
N ARG A 32 9.09 -4.75 33.83
CA ARG A 32 10.55 -4.88 33.69
C ARG A 32 10.94 -5.65 32.42
N CYS A 33 10.19 -6.69 32.05
CA CYS A 33 10.41 -7.41 30.80
C CYS A 33 10.09 -6.51 29.59
N ARG A 34 8.99 -5.75 29.65
CA ARG A 34 8.64 -4.79 28.60
C ARG A 34 9.76 -3.79 28.34
N ASN A 35 10.25 -3.15 29.41
CA ASN A 35 11.34 -2.17 29.31
C ASN A 35 12.63 -2.79 28.78
N LEU A 36 12.87 -4.06 29.09
CA LEU A 36 14.02 -4.79 28.58
C LEU A 36 13.91 -5.04 27.06
N VAL A 37 12.75 -5.50 26.59
CA VAL A 37 12.51 -5.73 25.16
C VAL A 37 12.51 -4.43 24.36
N SER A 38 11.96 -3.33 24.91
CA SER A 38 11.90 -2.04 24.23
C SER A 38 13.24 -1.30 24.11
N GLN A 39 14.24 -1.72 24.88
CA GLN A 39 15.62 -1.24 24.76
C GLN A 39 16.33 -1.82 23.53
N MET A 40 15.84 -2.94 23.00
CA MET A 40 16.41 -3.49 21.78
C MET A 40 16.04 -2.63 20.58
N HIS A 41 17.01 -2.46 19.68
CA HIS A 41 16.74 -1.89 18.37
C HIS A 41 16.10 -2.97 17.49
N HIS A 42 14.78 -2.95 17.44
CA HIS A 42 14.01 -3.68 16.45
C HIS A 42 14.08 -2.90 15.11
N THR A 43 14.11 -3.61 13.97
CA THR A 43 14.07 -2.99 12.64
C THR A 43 12.73 -3.03 11.89
N PRO A 44 11.55 -3.36 12.48
CA PRO A 44 10.31 -3.33 11.73
C PRO A 44 9.91 -1.88 11.46
N THR A 45 9.58 -1.57 10.21
CA THR A 45 9.18 -0.20 9.84
C THR A 45 7.68 0.00 10.06
N TYR A 46 6.85 -0.98 9.70
CA TYR A 46 5.39 -0.86 9.77
C TYR A 46 4.73 -2.14 10.27
N SER A 47 3.44 -2.04 10.56
CA SER A 47 2.60 -3.19 10.86
C SER A 47 1.43 -3.31 9.90
N VAL A 48 1.00 -4.54 9.68
CA VAL A 48 -0.13 -4.89 8.82
C VAL A 48 -1.12 -5.71 9.62
N PHE A 49 -2.38 -5.27 9.61
CA PHE A 49 -3.50 -6.12 10.03
C PHE A 49 -4.06 -6.87 8.83
N GLY A 50 -4.13 -8.20 8.95
CA GLY A 50 -4.77 -9.08 7.98
C GLY A 50 -6.14 -9.55 8.45
N LEU A 51 -7.17 -9.38 7.61
CA LEU A 51 -8.53 -9.86 7.82
C LEU A 51 -8.98 -10.63 6.58
N GLU A 52 -8.40 -11.81 6.40
CA GLU A 52 -8.67 -12.70 5.27
C GLU A 52 -9.89 -13.60 5.51
N GLU A 53 -10.15 -13.96 6.77
CA GLU A 53 -11.19 -14.90 7.14
C GLU A 53 -12.10 -14.33 8.23
N PRO A 54 -13.40 -14.67 8.23
CA PRO A 54 -14.33 -14.14 9.20
C PRO A 54 -13.97 -14.60 10.61
N GLY A 55 -13.77 -13.64 11.51
CA GLY A 55 -13.44 -13.88 12.91
C GLY A 55 -12.01 -14.34 13.18
N LYS A 56 -11.10 -14.13 12.22
CA LYS A 56 -9.65 -14.33 12.36
C LYS A 56 -8.95 -13.05 11.91
N MET A 57 -8.03 -12.57 12.73
CA MET A 57 -7.20 -11.41 12.42
C MET A 57 -5.73 -11.76 12.60
N SER A 58 -4.89 -11.26 11.73
CA SER A 58 -3.43 -11.40 11.84
C SER A 58 -2.77 -10.04 12.03
N TYR A 59 -1.61 -10.06 12.66
CA TYR A 59 -0.73 -8.91 12.80
C TYR A 59 0.67 -9.34 12.35
N ALA A 60 1.16 -8.66 11.33
CA ALA A 60 2.48 -8.89 10.76
C ALA A 60 3.35 -7.65 10.97
N LEU A 61 4.66 -7.90 11.15
CA LEU A 61 5.68 -6.86 11.08
C LEU A 61 6.31 -6.86 9.70
N VAL A 62 6.47 -5.65 9.15
CA VAL A 62 7.14 -5.42 7.88
C VAL A 62 8.58 -5.03 8.17
N LYS A 63 9.51 -5.97 7.96
CA LYS A 63 10.95 -5.79 8.23
C LYS A 63 11.70 -5.10 7.08
N ASP A 64 11.19 -5.16 5.85
CA ASP A 64 11.84 -4.59 4.68
C ASP A 64 10.87 -3.99 3.66
N LEU A 65 11.41 -3.18 2.74
CA LEU A 65 10.67 -2.60 1.60
C LEU A 65 10.16 -3.68 0.62
N LYS A 66 10.66 -4.91 0.72
CA LYS A 66 10.24 -6.06 -0.11
C LYS A 66 8.95 -6.71 0.38
N ARG A 67 8.33 -6.18 1.46
CA ARG A 67 7.07 -6.71 2.02
C ARG A 67 7.19 -8.18 2.40
N ASN A 68 8.34 -8.57 2.94
CA ASN A 68 8.46 -9.84 3.65
C ASN A 68 7.72 -9.74 4.98
N ASP A 69 6.39 -9.78 4.89
CA ASP A 69 5.49 -9.75 6.04
C ASP A 69 5.72 -11.02 6.84
N THR A 70 6.38 -10.89 7.99
CA THR A 70 6.44 -11.99 8.94
C THR A 70 5.21 -11.87 9.84
N THR A 71 4.22 -12.71 9.61
CA THR A 71 3.08 -12.83 10.50
C THR A 71 3.59 -13.24 11.88
N MET A 72 3.45 -12.35 12.85
CA MET A 72 3.87 -12.66 14.23
C MET A 72 2.76 -13.36 14.99
N LEU A 73 1.55 -12.85 14.79
CA LEU A 73 0.41 -13.18 15.61
C LEU A 73 -0.80 -13.37 14.72
N THR A 74 -1.52 -14.45 14.96
CA THR A 74 -2.88 -14.62 14.48
C THR A 74 -3.76 -14.78 15.70
N TRP A 75 -4.95 -14.20 15.70
CA TRP A 75 -5.92 -14.46 16.73
C TRP A 75 -7.31 -14.69 16.18
N THR A 76 -8.05 -15.53 16.89
CA THR A 76 -9.44 -15.84 16.55
C THR A 76 -10.32 -15.80 17.79
N TRP A 77 -11.57 -15.45 17.52
CA TRP A 77 -12.65 -15.39 18.49
C TRP A 77 -13.56 -16.61 18.39
N LYS A 78 -13.44 -17.38 17.29
CA LYS A 78 -14.24 -18.59 17.07
C LYS A 78 -13.67 -19.73 17.89
N SER A 79 -14.54 -20.50 18.54
CA SER A 79 -14.11 -21.74 19.18
C SER A 79 -13.60 -22.69 18.10
N GLN A 80 -12.30 -23.01 18.11
CA GLN A 80 -11.75 -24.04 17.24
C GLN A 80 -11.92 -25.46 17.82
N ILE A 81 -12.50 -25.59 19.01
CA ILE A 81 -12.46 -26.84 19.78
C ILE A 81 -13.88 -27.32 20.06
N GLY A 82 -14.31 -28.34 19.30
CA GLY A 82 -15.51 -29.15 19.59
C GLY A 82 -15.29 -30.18 20.71
N GLY A 83 -14.27 -30.00 21.55
CA GLY A 83 -13.82 -30.96 22.55
C GLY A 83 -13.83 -30.37 23.96
N ARG A 84 -14.48 -31.09 24.88
CA ARG A 84 -14.40 -30.85 26.32
C ARG A 84 -12.97 -31.13 26.82
N VAL A 85 -12.07 -30.16 26.76
CA VAL A 85 -10.82 -30.17 27.52
C VAL A 85 -10.75 -28.89 28.33
N ARG A 86 -10.60 -29.03 29.65
CA ARG A 86 -10.51 -27.91 30.59
C ARG A 86 -9.08 -27.38 30.51
N GLU A 87 -8.83 -26.44 29.60
CA GLU A 87 -7.47 -25.91 29.36
C GLU A 87 -7.24 -24.60 30.12
N GLU A 88 -6.05 -24.47 30.70
CA GLU A 88 -5.60 -23.27 31.41
C GLU A 88 -5.52 -22.08 30.45
N ARG A 89 -6.24 -21.00 30.77
CA ARG A 89 -6.17 -19.73 30.03
C ARG A 89 -5.09 -18.85 30.64
N SER A 90 -4.28 -18.23 29.79
CA SER A 90 -3.33 -17.22 30.24
C SER A 90 -3.94 -15.83 30.07
N TRP A 91 -3.63 -14.93 30.99
CA TRP A 91 -4.01 -13.53 30.84
C TRP A 91 -2.89 -12.80 30.09
N LEU A 92 -3.22 -12.22 28.93
CA LEU A 92 -2.35 -11.23 28.31
C LEU A 92 -2.57 -9.90 29.04
N LYS A 93 -1.59 -9.52 29.85
CA LYS A 93 -1.63 -8.29 30.65
C LYS A 93 -0.66 -7.24 30.13
N SER A 94 -1.20 -6.10 29.75
CA SER A 94 -0.51 -4.86 29.43
C SER A 94 -1.30 -3.68 30.00
N LYS A 95 -0.74 -2.47 29.94
CA LYS A 95 -1.37 -1.23 30.42
C LYS A 95 -2.81 -1.09 29.93
N ASP A 96 -3.06 -1.47 28.67
CA ASP A 96 -4.35 -1.35 27.98
C ASP A 96 -4.91 -2.70 27.48
N ILE A 97 -4.26 -3.82 27.83
CA ILE A 97 -4.68 -5.17 27.46
C ILE A 97 -4.88 -5.98 28.74
N ASP A 98 -6.11 -6.36 29.04
CA ASP A 98 -6.40 -7.38 30.05
C ASP A 98 -7.36 -8.40 29.44
N PHE A 99 -6.79 -9.27 28.60
CA PHE A 99 -7.58 -10.22 27.81
C PHE A 99 -7.21 -11.66 28.18
N PRO A 100 -8.20 -12.51 28.54
CA PRO A 100 -7.97 -13.92 28.72
C PRO A 100 -7.83 -14.56 27.34
N CYS A 101 -6.65 -15.09 27.02
CA CYS A 101 -6.41 -15.78 25.75
C CYS A 101 -5.68 -17.10 26.00
N LYS A 102 -6.01 -18.12 25.19
CA LYS A 102 -5.14 -19.29 25.06
C LYS A 102 -4.09 -18.98 24.01
N ILE A 103 -2.83 -19.26 24.34
CA ILE A 103 -1.69 -19.08 23.43
C ILE A 103 -1.33 -20.46 22.89
N ILE A 104 -1.22 -20.59 21.58
CA ILE A 104 -0.79 -21.79 20.88
C ILE A 104 0.35 -21.35 19.96
N PHE A 105 1.48 -22.07 19.98
CA PHE A 105 2.59 -21.83 19.07
C PHE A 105 2.51 -22.84 17.93
N GLU A 106 2.47 -22.34 16.70
CA GLU A 106 2.55 -23.16 15.51
C GLU A 106 4.00 -23.56 15.20
N PRO A 107 4.24 -24.63 14.41
CA PRO A 107 5.58 -25.10 14.08
C PRO A 107 6.48 -24.06 13.38
N ASP A 108 5.87 -23.06 12.74
CA ASP A 108 6.53 -21.95 12.06
C ASP A 108 6.86 -20.77 12.98
N SER A 109 6.68 -20.93 14.30
CA SER A 109 6.84 -19.88 15.34
C SER A 109 5.80 -18.76 15.30
N THR A 110 4.76 -18.87 14.46
CA THR A 110 3.58 -18.00 14.53
C THR A 110 2.81 -18.32 15.81
N ALA A 111 2.38 -17.29 16.54
CA ALA A 111 1.51 -17.49 17.68
C ALA A 111 0.04 -17.33 17.30
N LEU A 112 -0.75 -18.35 17.61
CA LEU A 112 -2.19 -18.35 17.54
C LEU A 112 -2.78 -18.02 18.91
N LEU A 113 -3.49 -16.91 19.02
CA LEU A 113 -4.28 -16.58 20.20
C LEU A 113 -5.74 -16.97 19.98
N TRP A 114 -6.27 -17.78 20.88
CA TRP A 114 -7.72 -17.90 21.01
C TRP A 114 -8.18 -16.99 22.14
N CYS A 115 -8.84 -15.90 21.78
CA CYS A 115 -9.34 -14.90 22.71
C CYS A 115 -10.88 -14.96 22.72
N PRO A 116 -11.51 -15.63 23.71
CA PRO A 116 -12.96 -15.62 23.86
C PRO A 116 -13.44 -14.18 24.07
N SER A 117 -14.06 -13.61 23.04
CA SER A 117 -14.67 -12.28 23.07
C SER A 117 -16.10 -12.37 22.56
N GLU A 118 -17.05 -11.87 23.34
CA GLU A 118 -18.48 -11.99 23.04
C GLU A 118 -19.02 -10.87 22.15
N ASN A 119 -18.32 -9.73 22.04
CA ASN A 119 -18.81 -8.60 21.23
C ASN A 119 -17.71 -7.94 20.39
N GLN A 120 -18.15 -7.17 19.38
CA GLN A 120 -17.28 -6.48 18.43
C GLN A 120 -16.43 -5.38 19.08
N LEU A 121 -16.98 -4.63 20.04
CA LEU A 121 -16.27 -3.53 20.69
C LEU A 121 -15.01 -4.02 21.42
N SER A 122 -15.10 -5.16 22.12
CA SER A 122 -13.96 -5.79 22.79
C SER A 122 -12.88 -6.24 21.79
N ARG A 123 -13.28 -6.78 20.63
CA ARG A 123 -12.35 -7.20 19.57
C ARG A 123 -11.54 -6.02 19.01
N LYS A 124 -12.21 -4.89 18.74
CA LYS A 124 -11.55 -3.66 18.28
C LYS A 124 -10.62 -3.08 19.34
N ARG A 125 -11.03 -3.08 20.62
CA ARG A 125 -10.19 -2.63 21.74
C ARG A 125 -8.91 -3.45 21.85
N PHE A 126 -9.02 -4.78 21.74
CA PHE A 126 -7.86 -5.67 21.75
C PHE A 126 -6.90 -5.34 20.61
N ALA A 127 -7.37 -5.27 19.36
CA ALA A 127 -6.54 -4.95 18.20
C ALA A 127 -5.83 -3.59 18.35
N THR A 128 -6.53 -2.59 18.86
CA THR A 128 -6.01 -1.24 19.09
C THR A 128 -4.93 -1.22 20.18
N ALA A 129 -5.20 -1.88 21.30
CA ALA A 129 -4.26 -1.96 22.42
C ALA A 129 -3.03 -2.80 22.06
N LEU A 130 -3.20 -3.87 21.29
CA LEU A 130 -2.10 -4.65 20.74
C LEU A 130 -1.18 -3.78 19.88
N HIS A 131 -1.73 -3.05 18.90
CA HIS A 131 -0.90 -2.18 18.06
C HIS A 131 -0.20 -1.07 18.87
N SER A 132 -0.88 -0.48 19.86
CA SER A 132 -0.26 0.50 20.76
C SER A 132 0.92 -0.09 21.53
N HIS A 133 0.78 -1.33 22.01
CA HIS A 133 1.86 -2.07 22.67
C HIS A 133 3.01 -2.38 21.70
N MET A 134 2.71 -2.71 20.44
CA MET A 134 3.74 -2.93 19.41
C MET A 134 4.51 -1.64 19.07
N CYS A 135 3.84 -0.49 19.04
CA CYS A 135 4.51 0.81 18.89
C CYS A 135 5.45 1.09 20.07
N GLU A 136 5.01 0.82 21.31
CA GLU A 136 5.82 1.03 22.52
C GLU A 136 7.04 0.10 22.58
N VAL A 137 6.85 -1.19 22.29
CA VAL A 137 7.86 -2.23 22.52
C VAL A 137 8.75 -2.45 21.32
N PHE A 138 8.18 -2.51 20.12
CA PHE A 138 8.91 -2.81 18.88
C PHE A 138 9.22 -1.56 18.05
N ARG A 139 8.80 -0.36 18.51
CA ARG A 139 9.02 0.92 17.83
C ARG A 139 8.50 0.92 16.38
N VAL A 140 7.42 0.19 16.15
CA VAL A 140 6.71 0.20 14.87
C VAL A 140 6.10 1.58 14.67
N GLU A 141 6.07 2.06 13.42
CA GLU A 141 5.35 3.30 13.09
C GLU A 141 3.86 3.21 13.48
N PRO A 142 3.28 4.27 14.08
CA PRO A 142 1.87 4.29 14.49
C PRO A 142 0.87 4.18 13.34
N GLU A 143 1.30 4.45 12.11
CA GLU A 143 0.44 4.32 10.95
C GLU A 143 0.18 2.84 10.62
N MET A 144 -1.10 2.46 10.63
CA MET A 144 -1.52 1.09 10.35
C MET A 144 -1.64 0.84 8.84
N GLN A 145 -1.45 -0.41 8.44
CA GLN A 145 -1.78 -0.91 7.11
C GLN A 145 -2.82 -2.02 7.23
N PHE A 146 -3.74 -2.11 6.28
CA PHE A 146 -4.78 -3.13 6.27
C PHE A 146 -4.73 -4.00 5.02
N LYS A 147 -4.86 -5.31 5.20
CA LYS A 147 -5.14 -6.29 4.16
C LYS A 147 -6.45 -6.97 4.50
N LEU A 148 -7.52 -6.76 3.76
CA LEU A 148 -8.85 -7.22 4.18
C LEU A 148 -9.83 -7.52 3.06
N PHE A 149 -10.84 -8.32 3.38
CA PHE A 149 -12.15 -8.25 2.75
C PHE A 149 -12.98 -7.15 3.44
N LEU A 150 -13.69 -6.33 2.66
CA LEU A 150 -14.48 -5.21 3.19
C LEU A 150 -15.63 -5.68 4.09
N ASP A 151 -16.11 -6.90 3.92
CA ASP A 151 -17.11 -7.54 4.80
C ASP A 151 -16.69 -7.55 6.28
N TYR A 152 -15.40 -7.38 6.58
CA TYR A 152 -14.83 -7.45 7.92
C TYR A 152 -14.31 -6.10 8.46
N MET A 153 -14.59 -4.99 7.77
CA MET A 153 -14.06 -3.66 8.15
C MET A 153 -14.49 -3.20 9.56
N ASP A 154 -15.59 -3.73 10.09
CA ASP A 154 -16.04 -3.37 11.43
C ASP A 154 -15.21 -4.00 12.54
N GLU A 155 -14.39 -5.02 12.24
CA GLU A 155 -13.45 -5.60 13.19
C GLU A 155 -12.16 -4.79 13.32
N LEU A 156 -11.90 -3.85 12.40
CA LEU A 156 -10.67 -3.06 12.38
C LEU A 156 -10.44 -2.28 13.68
N PRO A 157 -9.16 -2.09 14.07
CA PRO A 157 -8.80 -1.28 15.24
C PRO A 157 -9.35 0.15 15.14
N TYR A 158 -9.42 0.84 16.27
CA TYR A 158 -9.83 2.24 16.31
C TYR A 158 -8.73 3.11 15.70
N THR A 159 -8.99 3.56 14.48
CA THR A 159 -8.22 4.59 13.77
C THR A 159 -9.13 5.25 12.74
N ASN A 160 -8.80 6.48 12.36
CA ASN A 160 -9.41 7.22 11.25
C ASN A 160 -8.45 7.35 10.07
N THR A 161 -7.17 7.01 10.23
CA THR A 161 -6.15 7.07 9.18
C THR A 161 -5.53 5.70 8.98
N VAL A 162 -5.27 5.36 7.73
CA VAL A 162 -4.58 4.14 7.33
C VAL A 162 -3.60 4.47 6.23
N ARG A 163 -2.37 3.96 6.32
CA ARG A 163 -1.34 4.23 5.33
C ARG A 163 -1.63 3.52 4.02
N ASP A 164 -1.73 2.20 4.10
CA ASP A 164 -1.94 1.30 2.97
C ASP A 164 -3.17 0.45 3.18
N VAL A 165 -3.94 0.25 2.11
CA VAL A 165 -5.05 -0.69 2.08
C VAL A 165 -4.87 -1.63 0.91
N ALA A 166 -4.83 -2.94 1.18
CA ALA A 166 -4.96 -3.98 0.16
C ALA A 166 -6.29 -4.72 0.32
N LEU A 167 -7.13 -4.64 -0.70
CA LEU A 167 -8.41 -5.34 -0.76
C LEU A 167 -8.22 -6.68 -1.46
N PHE A 168 -8.48 -7.79 -0.77
CA PHE A 168 -8.37 -9.14 -1.36
C PHE A 168 -9.47 -9.39 -2.39
N ASP A 169 -10.70 -9.12 -1.97
CA ASP A 169 -11.85 -9.04 -2.85
C ASP A 169 -12.83 -8.01 -2.32
N THR A 170 -13.60 -7.49 -3.24
CA THR A 170 -14.71 -6.56 -3.02
C THR A 170 -15.94 -7.32 -3.46
N SER A 171 -16.38 -8.31 -2.67
CA SER A 171 -17.68 -8.99 -2.83
C SER A 171 -18.86 -8.08 -2.46
N VAL A 172 -18.56 -6.98 -1.77
CA VAL A 172 -19.51 -5.97 -1.28
C VAL A 172 -20.09 -5.13 -2.41
N ASN A 173 -20.94 -4.13 -2.14
CA ASN A 173 -21.33 -3.14 -3.16
C ASN A 173 -20.48 -1.87 -3.04
N SER A 174 -20.64 -0.92 -3.97
CA SER A 174 -19.86 0.32 -3.98
C SER A 174 -20.09 1.21 -2.75
N ASN A 175 -21.27 1.11 -2.12
CA ASN A 175 -21.59 1.92 -0.95
C ASN A 175 -20.70 1.51 0.24
N VAL A 176 -20.36 0.22 0.37
CA VAL A 176 -19.44 -0.25 1.42
C VAL A 176 -18.02 0.25 1.18
N VAL A 177 -17.59 0.36 -0.08
CA VAL A 177 -16.30 0.97 -0.44
C VAL A 177 -16.28 2.44 -0.03
N ASP A 178 -17.34 3.18 -0.37
CA ASP A 178 -17.44 4.59 -0.03
C ASP A 178 -17.53 4.80 1.49
N GLU A 179 -18.28 3.97 2.21
CA GLU A 179 -18.32 3.96 3.68
C GLU A 179 -16.94 3.70 4.30
N PHE A 180 -16.19 2.74 3.75
CA PHE A 180 -14.83 2.49 4.18
C PHE A 180 -13.93 3.73 3.97
N LEU A 181 -13.98 4.35 2.80
CA LEU A 181 -13.19 5.54 2.47
C LEU A 181 -13.66 6.82 3.21
N GLU A 182 -14.89 6.84 3.73
CA GLU A 182 -15.38 7.86 4.67
C GLU A 182 -14.82 7.67 6.06
N ARG A 183 -14.78 6.42 6.51
CA ARG A 183 -14.32 6.06 7.85
C ARG A 183 -12.80 6.10 7.99
N PHE A 184 -12.08 5.77 6.92
CA PHE A 184 -10.63 5.67 6.92
C PHE A 184 -10.02 6.53 5.82
N GLN A 185 -9.27 7.55 6.22
CA GLN A 185 -8.42 8.32 5.33
C GLN A 185 -7.21 7.48 4.94
N VAL A 186 -7.20 6.99 3.69
CA VAL A 186 -6.06 6.29 3.09
C VAL A 186 -5.00 7.33 2.70
N THR A 187 -3.84 7.30 3.35
CA THR A 187 -2.81 8.36 3.18
C THR A 187 -1.79 8.06 2.10
N ARG A 188 -1.56 6.78 1.76
CA ARG A 188 -0.57 6.39 0.76
C ARG A 188 -1.18 5.69 -0.43
N VAL A 189 -1.81 4.52 -0.26
CA VAL A 189 -2.23 3.69 -1.41
C VAL A 189 -3.43 2.80 -1.13
N LEU A 190 -4.28 2.67 -2.15
CA LEU A 190 -5.30 1.64 -2.23
C LEU A 190 -4.93 0.66 -3.34
N PHE A 191 -4.74 -0.61 -2.96
CA PHE A 191 -4.45 -1.72 -3.86
C PHE A 191 -5.60 -2.71 -3.89
N SER A 192 -6.14 -2.98 -5.06
CA SER A 192 -7.18 -3.97 -5.28
C SER A 192 -6.58 -5.23 -5.92
N LYS A 193 -6.53 -6.32 -5.16
CA LYS A 193 -6.02 -7.62 -5.63
C LYS A 193 -7.04 -8.41 -6.46
N THR A 194 -8.31 -8.02 -6.45
CA THR A 194 -9.35 -8.78 -7.16
C THR A 194 -9.10 -8.81 -8.66
N MET A 195 -9.30 -9.99 -9.24
CA MET A 195 -9.27 -10.24 -10.69
C MET A 195 -10.69 -10.30 -11.28
N ARG A 196 -11.72 -9.97 -10.49
CA ARG A 196 -13.11 -10.05 -10.92
C ARG A 196 -13.49 -8.85 -11.78
N ALA A 197 -14.16 -9.13 -12.90
CA ALA A 197 -14.60 -8.09 -13.82
C ALA A 197 -15.65 -7.13 -13.22
N ASN A 198 -16.58 -7.66 -12.41
CA ASN A 198 -17.59 -6.86 -11.73
C ASN A 198 -17.11 -6.47 -10.33
N ASN A 199 -16.15 -5.55 -10.28
CA ASN A 199 -15.60 -5.03 -9.04
C ASN A 199 -16.42 -3.80 -8.56
N PRO A 200 -16.93 -3.80 -7.31
CA PRO A 200 -17.65 -2.70 -6.66
C PRO A 200 -16.94 -1.36 -6.63
N LEU A 201 -15.61 -1.35 -6.72
CA LEU A 201 -14.82 -0.14 -6.90
C LEU A 201 -15.30 0.69 -8.10
N LYS A 202 -15.95 0.04 -9.09
CA LYS A 202 -16.54 0.69 -10.26
C LYS A 202 -17.39 1.91 -9.92
N ASN A 203 -18.25 1.85 -8.92
CA ASN A 203 -19.22 2.93 -8.67
C ASN A 203 -18.85 3.81 -7.47
N SER A 204 -17.65 3.64 -6.90
CA SER A 204 -17.19 4.50 -5.81
C SER A 204 -16.92 5.91 -6.32
N ASN A 205 -17.47 6.90 -5.63
CA ASN A 205 -17.26 8.31 -5.94
C ASN A 205 -16.06 8.91 -5.20
N ARG A 206 -15.37 8.12 -4.39
CA ARG A 206 -14.28 8.57 -3.52
C ARG A 206 -12.90 8.15 -3.99
N LEU A 207 -12.81 7.22 -4.94
CA LEU A 207 -11.52 6.78 -5.51
C LEU A 207 -10.74 7.92 -6.16
N ASN A 208 -11.43 8.90 -6.76
CA ASN A 208 -10.82 10.06 -7.40
C ASN A 208 -10.06 10.99 -6.43
N ASN A 209 -10.24 10.83 -5.11
CA ASN A 209 -9.55 11.61 -4.09
C ASN A 209 -8.22 10.97 -3.67
N LEU A 210 -7.92 9.76 -4.14
CA LEU A 210 -6.72 9.03 -3.77
C LEU A 210 -5.58 9.30 -4.74
N ASN A 211 -4.38 9.49 -4.20
CA ASN A 211 -3.19 9.76 -4.99
C ASN A 211 -2.63 8.50 -5.67
N ASN A 212 -2.66 7.33 -5.00
CA ASN A 212 -2.05 6.11 -5.51
C ASN A 212 -3.07 4.97 -5.56
N LEU A 213 -3.34 4.48 -6.76
CA LEU A 213 -4.38 3.51 -7.04
C LEU A 213 -3.82 2.35 -7.88
N PHE A 214 -3.81 1.15 -7.31
CA PHE A 214 -3.30 -0.04 -8.00
C PHE A 214 -4.41 -1.09 -8.13
N PHE A 215 -4.58 -1.64 -9.34
CA PHE A 215 -5.65 -2.59 -9.63
C PHE A 215 -5.13 -3.79 -10.44
N CYS A 216 -5.32 -5.00 -9.93
CA CYS A 216 -5.07 -6.21 -10.71
C CYS A 216 -6.12 -6.40 -11.84
N SER A 217 -7.36 -5.94 -11.65
CA SER A 217 -8.36 -5.91 -12.70
C SER A 217 -9.37 -4.78 -12.46
N ALA A 218 -9.56 -3.97 -13.50
CA ALA A 218 -10.49 -2.86 -13.57
C ALA A 218 -11.07 -2.70 -14.99
N PRO A 219 -11.77 -3.71 -15.56
CA PRO A 219 -12.41 -3.62 -16.88
C PRO A 219 -13.54 -2.57 -16.93
N TRP A 220 -13.88 -2.01 -15.78
CA TRP A 220 -14.85 -0.94 -15.63
C TRP A 220 -14.24 0.47 -15.70
N LEU A 221 -12.91 0.58 -15.65
CA LEU A 221 -12.20 1.83 -15.85
C LEU A 221 -12.26 2.15 -17.35
N ASN A 222 -12.90 3.27 -17.68
CA ASN A 222 -13.02 3.78 -19.03
C ASN A 222 -12.46 5.21 -19.08
N GLY A 223 -12.31 5.78 -20.29
CA GLY A 223 -11.75 7.12 -20.44
C GLY A 223 -12.49 8.19 -19.65
N SER A 224 -13.83 8.12 -19.59
CA SER A 224 -14.62 9.12 -18.84
C SER A 224 -14.27 9.18 -17.35
N LYS A 225 -13.88 8.06 -16.74
CA LYS A 225 -13.42 8.01 -15.35
C LYS A 225 -11.97 8.43 -15.24
N LEU A 226 -11.10 7.87 -16.08
CA LEU A 226 -9.68 8.18 -16.11
C LEU A 226 -9.42 9.69 -16.21
N LEU A 227 -10.16 10.38 -17.09
CA LEU A 227 -10.02 11.82 -17.32
C LEU A 227 -10.52 12.70 -16.17
N ARG A 228 -11.34 12.17 -15.25
CA ARG A 228 -11.85 12.92 -14.09
C ARG A 228 -10.99 12.74 -12.84
N TRP A 229 -10.09 11.76 -12.83
CA TRP A 229 -9.27 11.46 -11.68
C TRP A 229 -8.01 12.35 -11.66
N ASN A 230 -7.62 12.80 -10.46
CA ASN A 230 -6.41 13.58 -10.23
C ASN A 230 -5.51 12.81 -9.27
N PHE A 231 -4.66 11.96 -9.82
CA PHE A 231 -3.88 10.96 -9.10
C PHE A 231 -2.38 11.17 -9.35
N GLU A 232 -1.55 10.74 -8.40
CA GLU A 232 -0.10 10.68 -8.55
C GLU A 232 0.30 9.42 -9.32
N ASN A 233 -0.20 8.26 -8.91
CA ASN A 233 0.16 7.00 -9.54
C ASN A 233 -1.06 6.10 -9.79
N LEU A 234 -1.18 5.60 -11.03
CA LEU A 234 -2.19 4.61 -11.41
C LEU A 234 -1.49 3.41 -12.04
N VAL A 235 -1.78 2.21 -11.53
CA VAL A 235 -1.28 0.97 -12.12
C VAL A 235 -2.45 0.02 -12.31
N VAL A 236 -2.66 -0.45 -13.54
CA VAL A 236 -3.78 -1.32 -13.90
C VAL A 236 -3.34 -2.45 -14.83
N TYR A 237 -3.72 -3.69 -14.53
CA TYR A 237 -3.29 -4.88 -15.29
C TYR A 237 -4.31 -5.38 -16.31
N ASP A 238 -5.60 -5.21 -16.02
CA ASP A 238 -6.69 -5.56 -16.93
C ASP A 238 -7.67 -4.41 -16.89
N THR A 239 -7.93 -3.78 -18.03
CA THR A 239 -8.64 -2.50 -18.10
C THR A 239 -9.69 -2.49 -19.20
N GLY A 240 -10.69 -1.62 -19.03
CA GLY A 240 -11.72 -1.34 -20.04
C GLY A 240 -11.36 -0.17 -20.94
N LEU A 241 -10.13 0.36 -20.82
CA LEU A 241 -9.63 1.45 -21.65
C LEU A 241 -9.40 0.97 -23.09
N MET A 242 -9.71 1.84 -24.02
CA MET A 242 -9.45 1.69 -25.45
C MET A 242 -8.35 2.68 -25.91
N GLU A 243 -7.85 2.54 -27.14
CA GLU A 243 -6.77 3.39 -27.65
C GLU A 243 -7.12 4.88 -27.59
N HIS A 244 -8.35 5.24 -27.97
CA HIS A 244 -8.83 6.62 -27.91
C HIS A 244 -8.89 7.18 -26.48
N ASP A 245 -9.12 6.33 -25.47
CA ASP A 245 -9.12 6.77 -24.06
C ASP A 245 -7.71 7.17 -23.62
N LEU A 246 -6.70 6.38 -24.01
CA LEU A 246 -5.29 6.66 -23.71
C LEU A 246 -4.80 7.91 -24.46
N ILE A 247 -5.16 8.06 -25.74
CA ILE A 247 -4.88 9.28 -26.53
C ILE A 247 -5.50 10.50 -25.86
N ASN A 248 -6.78 10.42 -25.47
CA ASN A 248 -7.46 11.51 -24.79
C ASN A 248 -6.81 11.84 -23.43
N PHE A 249 -6.38 10.83 -22.67
CA PHE A 249 -5.65 11.02 -21.42
C PHE A 249 -4.37 11.83 -21.62
N VAL A 250 -3.53 11.45 -22.59
CA VAL A 250 -2.29 12.16 -22.90
C VAL A 250 -2.58 13.60 -23.34
N ASN A 251 -3.57 13.81 -24.21
CA ASN A 251 -3.98 15.14 -24.64
C ASN A 251 -4.47 16.02 -23.47
N VAL A 252 -5.26 15.45 -22.56
CA VAL A 252 -5.72 16.16 -21.36
C VAL A 252 -4.55 16.53 -20.45
N TRP A 253 -3.57 15.65 -20.26
CA TRP A 253 -2.36 15.97 -19.51
C TRP A 253 -1.53 17.07 -20.18
N LEU A 254 -1.33 17.01 -21.51
CA LEU A 254 -0.62 18.03 -22.29
C LEU A 254 -1.29 19.41 -22.17
N ASN A 255 -2.61 19.46 -22.00
CA ASN A 255 -3.39 20.67 -21.79
C ASN A 255 -3.31 21.23 -20.34
N GLY A 256 -2.46 20.66 -19.48
CA GLY A 256 -2.20 21.16 -18.12
C GLY A 256 -3.04 20.52 -17.01
N ASN A 257 -3.85 19.51 -17.31
CA ASN A 257 -4.59 18.77 -16.27
C ASN A 257 -3.74 17.68 -15.62
N ASN A 258 -4.24 17.15 -14.49
CA ASN A 258 -3.59 16.12 -13.67
C ASN A 258 -2.13 16.46 -13.35
N THR A 259 -1.92 17.60 -12.69
CA THR A 259 -0.59 18.12 -12.35
C THR A 259 0.17 17.29 -11.33
N LYS A 260 -0.50 16.35 -10.67
CA LYS A 260 0.08 15.42 -9.70
C LYS A 260 0.68 14.16 -10.34
N LEU A 261 0.33 13.87 -11.59
CA LEU A 261 0.70 12.62 -12.25
C LEU A 261 2.22 12.42 -12.24
N GLN A 262 2.64 11.28 -11.71
CA GLN A 262 4.01 10.78 -11.74
C GLN A 262 4.11 9.54 -12.62
N THR A 263 3.23 8.55 -12.42
CA THR A 263 3.28 7.30 -13.18
C THR A 263 1.90 6.78 -13.52
N PHE A 264 1.69 6.43 -14.79
CA PHE A 264 0.58 5.60 -15.23
C PHE A 264 1.13 4.39 -15.98
N ILE A 265 0.91 3.20 -15.42
CA ILE A 265 1.23 1.92 -16.06
C ILE A 265 -0.06 1.19 -16.32
N GLN A 266 -0.28 0.88 -17.59
CA GLN A 266 -1.32 -0.04 -18.03
C GLN A 266 -0.65 -1.26 -18.64
N LEU A 267 -0.77 -2.39 -17.96
CA LEU A 267 -0.55 -3.69 -18.57
C LEU A 267 -1.88 -4.13 -19.17
N GLY A 268 -1.86 -4.78 -20.34
CA GLY A 268 -3.06 -5.20 -21.03
C GLY A 268 -2.88 -6.54 -21.71
N ILE A 269 -4.00 -7.24 -21.82
CA ILE A 269 -4.17 -8.34 -22.78
C ILE A 269 -4.26 -7.72 -24.17
N ALA A 270 -3.84 -8.44 -25.23
CA ALA A 270 -3.61 -8.02 -26.62
C ALA A 270 -4.77 -7.34 -27.40
N ARG A 271 -5.73 -6.72 -26.72
CA ARG A 271 -6.84 -5.94 -27.27
C ARG A 271 -6.45 -4.51 -27.65
N LEU A 272 -5.41 -3.96 -27.04
CA LEU A 272 -4.95 -2.58 -27.23
C LEU A 272 -3.71 -2.54 -28.11
N ASN A 273 -3.73 -1.70 -29.15
CA ASN A 273 -2.51 -1.35 -29.87
C ASN A 273 -1.83 -0.14 -29.20
N ASN A 274 -1.10 -0.37 -28.11
CA ASN A 274 -0.39 0.68 -27.37
C ASN A 274 0.66 1.40 -28.23
N VAL A 275 1.24 0.70 -29.21
CA VAL A 275 2.20 1.29 -30.16
C VAL A 275 1.51 2.35 -31.01
N ALA A 276 0.30 2.07 -31.54
CA ALA A 276 -0.48 3.03 -32.30
C ALA A 276 -0.91 4.25 -31.44
N VAL A 277 -1.14 4.06 -30.14
CA VAL A 277 -1.40 5.16 -29.20
C VAL A 277 -0.18 6.08 -29.11
N VAL A 278 1.02 5.51 -28.94
CA VAL A 278 2.25 6.31 -28.83
C VAL A 278 2.62 6.97 -30.15
N ASP A 279 2.44 6.28 -31.29
CA ASP A 279 2.68 6.80 -32.65
C ASP A 279 1.72 7.95 -33.04
N HIS A 280 0.65 8.17 -32.27
CA HIS A 280 -0.25 9.32 -32.47
C HIS A 280 0.41 10.65 -32.11
N PHE A 281 1.48 10.64 -31.33
CA PHE A 281 2.13 11.85 -30.82
C PHE A 281 3.48 12.10 -31.49
N GLU A 282 3.80 13.37 -31.68
CA GLU A 282 5.16 13.79 -32.04
C GLU A 282 6.03 13.77 -30.77
N LEU A 283 7.03 12.87 -30.76
CA LEU A 283 7.87 12.63 -29.59
C LEU A 283 9.30 13.11 -29.81
N GLU A 284 9.88 13.71 -28.78
CA GLU A 284 11.33 13.90 -28.73
C GLU A 284 12.05 12.55 -28.52
N PRO A 285 13.28 12.39 -29.02
CA PRO A 285 14.09 11.21 -28.73
C PRO A 285 14.31 11.06 -27.22
N TRP A 286 14.10 9.85 -26.71
CA TRP A 286 14.38 9.54 -25.31
C TRP A 286 15.88 9.40 -25.08
N ASN A 287 16.38 10.02 -24.02
CA ASN A 287 17.74 9.86 -23.52
C ASN A 287 17.69 9.39 -22.07
N SER A 288 18.16 8.17 -21.79
CA SER A 288 18.09 7.59 -20.45
C SER A 288 18.94 8.29 -19.38
N GLU A 289 19.95 9.08 -19.77
CA GLU A 289 20.76 9.85 -18.81
C GLU A 289 20.01 11.09 -18.31
N VAL A 290 19.17 11.66 -19.18
CA VAL A 290 18.42 12.89 -18.96
C VAL A 290 17.02 12.56 -18.45
N ASP A 291 16.32 11.66 -19.14
CA ASP A 291 14.95 11.24 -18.87
C ASP A 291 14.91 9.93 -18.08
N GLN A 292 15.43 10.00 -16.86
CA GLN A 292 15.55 8.86 -15.95
C GLN A 292 14.19 8.37 -15.46
N LEU A 293 14.00 7.05 -15.40
CA LEU A 293 12.79 6.41 -14.88
C LEU A 293 12.99 6.06 -13.40
N GLU A 294 12.77 7.03 -12.51
CA GLU A 294 12.90 6.84 -11.07
C GLU A 294 11.53 6.67 -10.39
N TYR A 295 11.23 5.44 -9.97
CA TYR A 295 9.98 5.14 -9.28
C TYR A 295 10.07 5.40 -7.78
N LYS A 296 9.27 6.35 -7.30
CA LYS A 296 9.10 6.64 -5.87
C LYS A 296 8.17 5.62 -5.21
N LEU A 297 8.16 5.59 -3.86
CA LEU A 297 7.12 4.89 -3.13
C LEU A 297 5.76 5.61 -3.36
N PRO A 298 4.64 4.89 -3.56
CA PRO A 298 4.46 3.44 -3.37
C PRO A 298 4.55 2.59 -4.66
N VAL A 299 5.02 3.14 -5.78
CA VAL A 299 5.17 2.34 -7.01
C VAL A 299 6.29 1.30 -6.84
N ARG A 300 7.43 1.72 -6.26
CA ARG A 300 8.57 0.83 -6.07
C ARG A 300 8.28 -0.39 -5.18
N ASP A 301 7.45 -0.26 -4.14
CA ASP A 301 7.17 -1.38 -3.21
C ASP A 301 6.01 -2.27 -3.67
N TYR A 302 4.98 -1.74 -4.34
CA TYR A 302 3.87 -2.57 -4.84
C TYR A 302 4.13 -3.19 -6.21
N CYS A 303 4.94 -2.54 -7.04
CA CYS A 303 5.09 -2.89 -8.44
C CYS A 303 6.48 -3.46 -8.76
N GLU A 304 7.28 -3.90 -7.78
CA GLU A 304 8.64 -4.42 -8.02
C GLU A 304 8.70 -5.45 -9.15
N TYR A 305 7.82 -6.46 -9.13
CA TYR A 305 7.73 -7.47 -10.18
C TYR A 305 7.32 -6.88 -11.55
N LEU A 306 6.38 -5.95 -11.56
CA LEU A 306 5.94 -5.27 -12.78
C LEU A 306 7.05 -4.40 -13.38
N LEU A 307 7.79 -3.70 -12.53
CA LEU A 307 8.92 -2.87 -12.93
C LEU A 307 10.07 -3.74 -13.48
N ALA A 308 10.31 -4.91 -12.89
CA ALA A 308 11.24 -5.90 -13.44
C ALA A 308 10.79 -6.36 -14.83
N GLU A 309 9.50 -6.71 -15.01
CA GLU A 309 8.95 -7.11 -16.31
C GLU A 309 9.03 -5.97 -17.35
N LEU A 310 8.75 -4.72 -16.95
CA LEU A 310 8.90 -3.53 -17.79
C LEU A 310 10.35 -3.29 -18.24
N ASN A 311 11.33 -3.62 -17.40
CA ASN A 311 12.75 -3.46 -17.72
C ASN A 311 13.26 -4.56 -18.64
N GLU A 312 12.72 -5.78 -18.52
CA GLU A 312 13.06 -6.91 -19.39
C GLU A 312 12.32 -6.85 -20.74
N THR A 313 11.18 -6.17 -20.80
CA THR A 313 10.37 -6.04 -22.01
C THR A 313 11.01 -5.06 -22.99
N THR A 314 11.30 -5.54 -24.21
CA THR A 314 11.66 -4.68 -25.34
C THR A 314 10.49 -3.77 -25.68
N MET A 315 10.66 -2.46 -25.48
CA MET A 315 9.67 -1.47 -25.88
C MET A 315 9.79 -1.18 -27.37
N GLU A 316 8.68 -1.31 -28.09
CA GLU A 316 8.60 -1.06 -29.54
C GLU A 316 8.63 0.44 -29.84
N ARG A 317 8.07 1.24 -28.93
CA ARG A 317 8.10 2.70 -28.99
C ARG A 317 8.54 3.30 -27.67
N THR A 318 9.36 4.32 -27.77
CA THR A 318 9.81 5.12 -26.63
C THR A 318 10.13 6.53 -27.10
N GLY A 319 9.66 7.52 -26.38
CA GLY A 319 9.91 8.93 -26.68
C GLY A 319 9.44 9.83 -25.55
N VAL A 320 9.67 11.13 -25.69
CA VAL A 320 9.39 12.12 -24.65
C VAL A 320 8.41 13.16 -25.14
N LEU A 321 7.42 13.45 -24.30
CA LEU A 321 6.49 14.57 -24.45
C LEU A 321 6.90 15.71 -23.53
N VAL A 322 6.76 16.94 -24.02
CA VAL A 322 6.97 18.16 -23.23
C VAL A 322 5.65 18.91 -23.13
N ARG A 323 5.19 19.12 -21.90
CA ARG A 323 4.00 19.91 -21.63
C ARG A 323 4.33 21.40 -21.70
N GLN A 324 3.71 22.08 -22.65
CA GLN A 324 4.03 23.49 -22.95
C GLN A 324 3.69 24.45 -21.80
N SER A 325 2.70 24.13 -20.95
CA SER A 325 2.24 25.05 -19.91
C SER A 325 3.23 25.22 -18.76
N ASP A 326 4.03 24.20 -18.44
CA ASP A 326 4.94 24.18 -17.28
C ASP A 326 6.30 23.52 -17.55
N GLY A 327 6.54 23.02 -18.75
CA GLY A 327 7.79 22.38 -19.15
C GLY A 327 7.98 20.97 -18.59
N LEU A 328 6.96 20.36 -17.98
CA LEU A 328 7.08 18.98 -17.50
C LEU A 328 7.34 18.03 -18.66
N ARG A 329 8.27 17.11 -18.44
CA ARG A 329 8.65 16.07 -19.41
C ARG A 329 8.03 14.75 -18.99
N ALA A 330 7.46 14.02 -19.94
CA ALA A 330 6.93 12.68 -19.71
C ALA A 330 7.52 11.69 -20.71
N VAL A 331 8.07 10.59 -20.20
CA VAL A 331 8.52 9.46 -21.00
C VAL A 331 7.32 8.58 -21.32
N LEU A 332 7.01 8.45 -22.61
CA LEU A 332 6.06 7.47 -23.14
C LEU A 332 6.81 6.23 -23.61
N ARG A 333 6.39 5.06 -23.17
CA ARG A 333 6.90 3.76 -23.63
C ARG A 333 5.73 2.84 -23.95
N ALA A 334 5.84 2.10 -25.04
CA ALA A 334 4.84 1.11 -25.40
C ALA A 334 5.44 -0.16 -26.00
N SER A 335 4.76 -1.26 -25.72
CA SER A 335 4.84 -2.54 -26.42
C SER A 335 3.43 -3.10 -26.58
N ILE A 336 3.28 -4.23 -27.26
CA ILE A 336 1.98 -4.94 -27.36
C ILE A 336 1.27 -5.09 -25.99
N ARG A 337 2.01 -5.25 -24.89
CA ARG A 337 1.43 -5.48 -23.55
C ARG A 337 1.38 -4.25 -22.66
N PHE A 338 2.23 -3.26 -22.91
CA PHE A 338 2.43 -2.15 -22.00
C PHE A 338 2.11 -0.82 -22.65
N PHE A 339 1.38 0.01 -21.92
CA PHE A 339 1.40 1.45 -22.04
C PHE A 339 1.98 2.02 -20.75
N HIS A 340 3.05 2.79 -20.86
CA HIS A 340 3.75 3.37 -19.72
C HIS A 340 3.99 4.86 -19.95
N PHE A 341 3.51 5.66 -19.00
CA PHE A 341 3.61 7.11 -18.98
C PHE A 341 4.25 7.53 -17.66
N HIS A 342 5.45 8.10 -17.69
CA HIS A 342 6.19 8.52 -16.50
C HIS A 342 6.61 9.98 -16.60
N VAL A 343 6.29 10.78 -15.58
CA VAL A 343 6.58 12.22 -15.53
C VAL A 343 7.86 12.47 -14.73
N ASN A 344 8.80 13.18 -15.33
CA ASN A 344 10.07 13.53 -14.70
C ASN A 344 9.92 14.87 -13.96
N GLU A 345 9.87 14.82 -12.63
CA GLU A 345 9.77 16.03 -11.79
C GLU A 345 11.10 16.83 -11.70
N ASN A 346 12.24 16.21 -12.05
CA ASN A 346 13.57 16.77 -11.82
C ASN A 346 14.00 17.87 -12.83
N MET A 347 13.13 18.29 -13.76
CA MET A 347 13.50 19.29 -14.80
C MET A 347 12.77 20.62 -14.73
N VAL A 348 12.06 20.92 -13.64
CA VAL A 348 11.54 22.28 -13.43
C VAL A 348 12.67 23.19 -12.90
N CYS A 349 13.68 23.46 -13.73
CA CYS A 349 14.59 24.61 -13.58
C CYS A 349 15.53 24.70 -14.79
N THR A 350 15.10 25.40 -15.84
CA THR A 350 15.82 26.54 -16.46
C THR A 350 15.17 26.91 -17.80
N PHE A 351 15.15 28.21 -18.13
CA PHE A 351 14.72 28.80 -19.39
C PHE A 351 13.22 29.12 -19.59
N VAL A 352 12.67 29.95 -18.70
CA VAL A 352 11.79 31.04 -19.17
C VAL A 352 12.63 32.30 -19.34
N MET A 353 13.42 32.36 -20.42
CA MET A 353 14.03 33.62 -20.84
C MET A 353 12.97 34.43 -21.59
N CYS A 354 12.55 35.53 -20.98
CA CYS A 354 11.66 36.52 -21.58
C CYS A 354 12.13 36.90 -23.00
N LYS A 355 11.23 36.82 -23.99
CA LYS A 355 11.44 37.44 -25.31
C LYS A 355 11.70 38.94 -25.12
N PRO A 356 12.78 39.53 -25.67
CA PRO A 356 12.94 40.97 -25.67
C PRO A 356 11.91 41.58 -26.60
N THR A 357 11.13 42.51 -26.07
CA THR A 357 10.25 43.37 -26.88
C THR A 357 11.11 44.26 -27.78
N PRO A 358 10.85 44.37 -29.09
CA PRO A 358 11.61 45.28 -29.94
C PRO A 358 11.23 46.73 -29.60
N LYS A 359 12.14 47.47 -28.95
CA LYS A 359 11.98 48.93 -28.80
C LYS A 359 12.22 49.59 -30.15
N ALA A 360 11.18 50.30 -30.58
CA ALA A 360 11.13 51.11 -31.78
C ALA A 360 12.30 52.10 -31.89
N LEU A 361 12.87 52.17 -33.09
CA LEU A 361 13.66 53.30 -33.58
C LEU A 361 12.83 54.59 -33.44
N ARG A 362 13.30 55.54 -32.62
CA ARG A 362 12.92 56.95 -32.76
C ARG A 362 14.10 57.70 -33.38
N LYS A 363 13.86 58.20 -34.60
CA LYS A 363 14.62 59.28 -35.21
C LYS A 363 14.47 60.56 -34.37
N GLY A 364 15.56 61.28 -34.23
CA GLY A 364 15.68 62.63 -33.67
C GLY A 364 17.08 63.11 -33.94
#